data_AF-A0A0U1P433-F1
#
_entry.id   AF-A0A0U1P433-F1
#
_cell.length_a   1.000
_cell.length_b   1.000
_cell.length_c   1.000
_cell.angle_alpha   90.00
_cell.angle_beta   90.00
_cell.angle_gamma   90.00
#
_symmetry.space_group_name_H-M   'P 1'
#
loop_
_entity.id
_entity.type
_entity.pdbx_description
1 polymer ?
#
loop_
_entity_poly.entity_id
_entity_poly.type
_entity_poly.pdbx_seq_one_letter_code
_entity_poly.pdbx_strand_id
1 'polypeptide(L)'
;MKKLVVRLAVYVLIFAVFVGGVGYLGFVRSDNDFFKNVRHEPVPSLHGVKPPKYDPNKPTVAVLLANVDTEVFDFMIPYDLLSRTNAFNVFAVAPDKNVKTLSGGLDVVPHYSYKELDKLLGKSPDIIVVPYMPIYDEKKYQPTREWIQQHSSSKTTILSICSGSENLADAGLLKGKSATTHWQGISLLSKQYPDTHWKEDVRYVHEGNILTSAGQTAGIDAVLYLIAQKLGEPMSKKISNEISYPSYHFVQNPKVEPIQKDIYFVTFLLNLSFKWNKTKAGVLLYNDMDEIALSSIFDTYAATGTTKVLTVSNSDAPIATKNHLNIVARHQISNAPRLDKMIIPGGNAKSLAAADVKLWSEKGNAKETLLIHSDSPNRYAFEEPLEDLAKQEDLLTAKHAVKRFEYRANGIHLEGKPFPLETYDNVLLIGLLALLVTFFIVQLKKASHGPADHNSN
;
A
#
# COMPACT_ATOMS: atom_id res chain seq x y z
N MET A 1 17.28 39.60 -30.15
CA MET A 1 17.05 38.13 -30.09
C MET A 1 17.74 37.45 -28.90
N LYS A 2 19.09 37.48 -28.75
CA LYS A 2 19.81 36.81 -27.64
C LYS A 2 19.31 37.18 -26.23
N LYS A 3 19.07 38.47 -25.93
CA LYS A 3 18.56 38.92 -24.61
C LYS A 3 17.13 38.41 -24.28
N LEU A 4 16.27 38.21 -25.29
CA LEU A 4 14.92 37.68 -25.09
C LEU A 4 14.97 36.17 -24.79
N VAL A 5 15.79 35.44 -25.53
CA VAL A 5 16.02 33.99 -25.32
C VAL A 5 16.61 33.73 -23.93
N VAL A 6 17.61 34.49 -23.51
CA VAL A 6 18.20 34.37 -22.16
C VAL A 6 17.17 34.68 -21.08
N ARG A 7 16.32 35.70 -21.27
CA ARG A 7 15.23 35.96 -20.33
C ARG A 7 14.28 34.77 -20.26
N LEU A 8 13.75 34.32 -21.40
CA LEU A 8 12.84 33.17 -21.46
C LEU A 8 13.43 31.94 -20.76
N ALA A 9 14.72 31.64 -20.99
CA ALA A 9 15.42 30.55 -20.33
C ALA A 9 15.46 30.72 -18.80
N VAL A 10 15.70 31.94 -18.30
CA VAL A 10 15.65 32.25 -16.86
C VAL A 10 14.23 32.08 -16.29
N TYR A 11 13.18 32.51 -17.03
CA TYR A 11 11.79 32.29 -16.62
C TYR A 11 11.45 30.81 -16.52
N VAL A 12 11.84 30.00 -17.52
CA VAL A 12 11.62 28.55 -17.52
C VAL A 12 12.39 27.88 -16.38
N LEU A 13 13.64 28.29 -16.13
CA LEU A 13 14.45 27.70 -15.07
C LEU A 13 13.88 28.01 -13.68
N ILE A 14 13.51 29.27 -13.41
CA ILE A 14 12.93 29.66 -12.12
C ILE A 14 11.57 28.98 -11.93
N PHE A 15 10.74 28.92 -12.98
CA PHE A 15 9.48 28.18 -12.94
C PHE A 15 9.71 26.71 -12.60
N ALA A 16 10.64 26.04 -13.29
CA ALA A 16 10.94 24.63 -13.06
C ALA A 16 11.49 24.37 -11.65
N VAL A 17 12.39 25.23 -11.14
CA VAL A 17 12.94 25.11 -9.79
C VAL A 17 11.87 25.36 -8.73
N PHE A 18 11.01 26.36 -8.90
CA PHE A 18 10.02 26.71 -7.91
C PHE A 18 8.86 25.71 -7.86
N VAL A 19 8.25 25.42 -9.01
CA VAL A 19 7.15 24.43 -9.12
C VAL A 19 7.68 23.04 -8.78
N GLY A 20 8.86 22.68 -9.30
CA GLY A 20 9.49 21.39 -9.01
C GLY A 20 9.89 21.25 -7.54
N GLY A 21 10.42 22.31 -6.91
CA GLY A 21 10.77 22.31 -5.49
C GLY A 21 9.56 22.16 -4.57
N VAL A 22 8.48 22.93 -4.81
CA VAL A 22 7.23 22.80 -4.06
C VAL A 22 6.61 21.42 -4.25
N GLY A 23 6.57 20.94 -5.50
CA GLY A 23 6.05 19.60 -5.83
C GLY A 23 6.84 18.49 -5.15
N TYR A 24 8.18 18.58 -5.14
CA TYR A 24 9.04 17.61 -4.46
C TYR A 24 8.77 17.55 -2.94
N LEU A 25 8.62 18.71 -2.29
CA LEU A 25 8.29 18.75 -0.86
C LEU A 25 6.91 18.12 -0.57
N GLY A 26 5.91 18.39 -1.41
CA GLY A 26 4.60 17.76 -1.32
C GLY A 26 4.69 16.24 -1.50
N PHE A 27 5.43 15.79 -2.51
CA PHE A 27 5.65 14.37 -2.79
C PHE A 27 6.29 13.67 -1.58
N VAL A 28 7.40 14.21 -1.05
CA VAL A 28 8.10 13.64 0.11
C VAL A 28 7.18 13.58 1.33
N ARG A 29 6.35 14.61 1.55
CA ARG A 29 5.35 14.59 2.63
C ARG A 29 4.33 13.47 2.44
N SER A 30 3.80 13.31 1.22
CA SER A 30 2.81 12.28 0.91
C SER A 30 3.36 10.87 0.96
N ASP A 31 4.58 10.67 0.49
CA ASP A 31 5.33 9.41 0.59
C ASP A 31 5.58 9.03 2.05
N ASN A 32 5.99 10.00 2.89
CA ASN A 32 6.15 9.78 4.33
C ASN A 32 4.80 9.49 5.03
N ASP A 33 3.69 10.08 4.59
CA ASP A 33 2.35 9.77 5.12
C ASP A 33 1.95 8.32 4.76
N PHE A 34 2.31 7.82 3.57
CA PHE A 34 1.88 6.50 3.10
C PHE A 34 2.78 5.36 3.58
N PHE A 35 4.10 5.44 3.37
CA PHE A 35 5.03 4.38 3.79
C PHE A 35 5.43 4.57 5.26
N LYS A 36 6.17 5.65 5.55
CA LYS A 36 6.82 5.81 6.87
C LYS A 36 5.86 6.01 8.03
N ASN A 37 4.64 6.48 7.75
CA ASN A 37 3.58 6.72 8.73
C ASN A 37 4.12 7.31 10.04
N VAL A 38 4.90 8.40 9.99
CA VAL A 38 5.53 8.95 11.21
C VAL A 38 4.43 9.33 12.20
N ARG A 39 4.24 8.49 13.22
CA ARG A 39 3.26 8.68 14.30
C ARG A 39 3.94 9.22 15.53
N HIS A 40 3.34 10.25 16.12
CA HIS A 40 3.76 10.80 17.41
C HIS A 40 2.92 10.24 18.56
N GLU A 41 1.82 9.57 18.22
CA GLU A 41 0.93 8.92 19.17
C GLU A 41 1.64 7.72 19.83
N PRO A 42 1.46 7.54 21.15
CA PRO A 42 2.09 6.42 21.85
C PRO A 42 1.60 5.08 21.30
N VAL A 43 2.45 4.06 21.42
CA VAL A 43 2.02 2.68 21.16
C VAL A 43 1.04 2.27 22.26
N PRO A 44 -0.15 1.76 21.91
CA PRO A 44 -1.10 1.24 22.89
C PRO A 44 -0.53 0.07 23.71
N SER A 45 -1.23 -0.31 24.77
CA SER A 45 -0.90 -1.50 25.55
C SER A 45 -0.84 -2.75 24.65
N LEU A 46 0.23 -3.54 24.79
CA LEU A 46 0.36 -4.84 24.11
C LEU A 46 -0.02 -6.02 25.03
N HIS A 47 -0.71 -5.75 26.14
CA HIS A 47 -1.20 -6.80 27.02
C HIS A 47 -2.26 -7.64 26.30
N GLY A 48 -2.13 -8.96 26.37
CA GLY A 48 -3.11 -9.89 25.79
C GLY A 48 -2.86 -10.31 24.35
N VAL A 49 -1.81 -9.79 23.68
CA VAL A 49 -1.37 -10.30 22.36
C VAL A 49 -1.06 -11.79 22.49
N LYS A 50 -1.72 -12.61 21.67
CA LYS A 50 -1.47 -14.05 21.61
C LYS A 50 -1.26 -14.47 20.17
N PRO A 51 -0.21 -15.25 19.87
CA PRO A 51 -0.09 -15.86 18.57
C PRO A 51 -1.21 -16.90 18.37
N PRO A 52 -1.60 -17.18 17.11
CA PRO A 52 -2.47 -18.32 16.80
C PRO A 52 -1.89 -19.62 17.36
N LYS A 53 -2.75 -20.56 17.73
CA LYS A 53 -2.32 -21.87 18.26
C LYS A 53 -1.49 -22.62 17.21
N TYR A 54 -0.27 -23.00 17.58
CA TYR A 54 0.59 -23.84 16.76
C TYR A 54 0.14 -25.31 16.76
N ASP A 55 0.04 -25.90 15.58
CA ASP A 55 -0.20 -27.33 15.36
C ASP A 55 1.01 -27.95 14.64
N PRO A 56 1.80 -28.83 15.29
CA PRO A 56 2.99 -29.41 14.70
C PRO A 56 2.71 -30.31 13.48
N ASN A 57 1.45 -30.72 13.25
CA ASN A 57 1.07 -31.52 12.10
C ASN A 57 0.74 -30.68 10.85
N LYS A 58 0.68 -29.35 10.98
CA LYS A 58 0.39 -28.46 9.86
C LYS A 58 1.66 -27.82 9.31
N PRO A 59 1.77 -27.66 7.98
CA PRO A 59 2.81 -26.82 7.39
C PRO A 59 2.74 -25.38 7.92
N THR A 60 3.89 -24.74 8.10
CA THR A 60 4.01 -23.38 8.64
C THR A 60 4.30 -22.37 7.55
N VAL A 61 3.53 -21.27 7.56
CA VAL A 61 3.67 -20.11 6.71
C VAL A 61 4.18 -18.95 7.55
N ALA A 62 5.31 -18.38 7.15
CA ALA A 62 5.82 -17.11 7.67
C ALA A 62 5.46 -15.99 6.70
N VAL A 63 4.52 -15.10 7.09
CA VAL A 63 4.22 -13.87 6.35
C VAL A 63 5.06 -12.75 6.95
N LEU A 64 5.99 -12.22 6.16
CA LEU A 64 7.03 -11.35 6.69
C LEU A 64 6.57 -9.90 6.84
N LEU A 65 7.04 -9.28 7.91
CA LEU A 65 7.01 -7.85 8.16
C LEU A 65 8.46 -7.35 8.24
N ALA A 66 8.75 -6.20 7.67
CA ALA A 66 10.05 -5.54 7.82
C ALA A 66 10.13 -4.72 9.11
N ASN A 67 11.30 -4.15 9.38
CA ASN A 67 11.47 -3.20 10.49
C ASN A 67 10.91 -1.81 10.23
N VAL A 68 10.73 -1.42 8.98
CA VAL A 68 10.27 -0.07 8.61
C VAL A 68 8.91 -0.15 7.95
N ASP A 69 8.88 -0.47 6.67
CA ASP A 69 7.68 -0.40 5.86
C ASP A 69 7.37 -1.77 5.26
N THR A 70 6.10 -2.14 5.30
CA THR A 70 5.59 -3.32 4.62
C THR A 70 4.25 -2.95 4.00
N GLU A 71 4.07 -3.29 2.74
CA GLU A 71 2.85 -2.98 2.01
C GLU A 71 1.66 -3.76 2.59
N VAL A 72 0.57 -3.05 2.90
CA VAL A 72 -0.58 -3.56 3.65
C VAL A 72 -1.32 -4.65 2.91
N PHE A 73 -1.57 -4.49 1.61
CA PHE A 73 -2.26 -5.50 0.81
C PHE A 73 -1.39 -6.76 0.67
N ASP A 74 -0.13 -6.57 0.31
CA ASP A 74 0.82 -7.65 0.08
C ASP A 74 1.06 -8.51 1.33
N PHE A 75 0.87 -7.93 2.52
CA PHE A 75 0.90 -8.64 3.80
C PHE A 75 -0.45 -9.28 4.14
N MET A 76 -1.53 -8.50 4.15
CA MET A 76 -2.83 -8.91 4.68
C MET A 76 -3.49 -10.01 3.84
N ILE A 77 -3.38 -9.94 2.51
CA ILE A 77 -3.99 -10.89 1.59
C ILE A 77 -3.45 -12.32 1.77
N PRO A 78 -2.14 -12.58 1.62
CA PRO A 78 -1.62 -13.94 1.81
C PRO A 78 -1.84 -14.45 3.24
N TYR A 79 -1.76 -13.57 4.25
CA TYR A 79 -2.07 -13.94 5.63
C TYR A 79 -3.50 -14.48 5.74
N ASP A 80 -4.48 -13.73 5.23
CA ASP A 80 -5.89 -14.09 5.27
C ASP A 80 -6.21 -15.35 4.47
N LEU A 81 -5.84 -15.38 3.18
CA LEU A 81 -6.22 -16.47 2.27
C LEU A 81 -5.64 -17.81 2.73
N LEU A 82 -4.39 -17.84 3.19
CA LEU A 82 -3.77 -19.06 3.71
C LEU A 82 -4.39 -19.49 5.04
N SER A 83 -4.76 -18.53 5.90
CA SER A 83 -5.41 -18.83 7.19
C SER A 83 -6.80 -19.45 7.00
N ARG A 84 -7.61 -18.94 6.06
CA ARG A 84 -8.97 -19.46 5.76
C ARG A 84 -9.00 -20.92 5.33
N THR A 85 -7.90 -21.43 4.76
CA THR A 85 -7.80 -22.85 4.41
C THR A 85 -7.86 -23.77 5.63
N ASN A 86 -7.52 -23.25 6.82
CA ASN A 86 -7.29 -24.01 8.04
C ASN A 86 -6.21 -25.12 7.92
N ALA A 87 -5.47 -25.17 6.82
CA ALA A 87 -4.49 -26.20 6.52
C ALA A 87 -3.07 -25.82 6.97
N PHE A 88 -2.83 -24.54 7.29
CA PHE A 88 -1.52 -24.01 7.63
C PHE A 88 -1.50 -23.42 9.05
N ASN A 89 -0.33 -23.43 9.69
CA ASN A 89 -0.01 -22.46 10.73
C ASN A 89 0.43 -21.17 10.03
N VAL A 90 -0.35 -20.10 10.11
CA VAL A 90 0.00 -18.82 9.47
C VAL A 90 0.42 -17.82 10.53
N PHE A 91 1.64 -17.31 10.42
CA PHE A 91 2.19 -16.37 11.39
C PHE A 91 2.67 -15.09 10.72
N ALA A 92 2.38 -13.96 11.36
CA ALA A 92 3.04 -12.68 11.10
C ALA A 92 4.41 -12.70 11.79
N VAL A 93 5.48 -12.50 11.03
CA VAL A 93 6.86 -12.67 11.53
C VAL A 93 7.71 -11.48 11.14
N ALA A 94 8.45 -10.92 12.10
CA ALA A 94 9.30 -9.76 11.87
C ALA A 94 10.68 -9.92 12.53
N PRO A 95 11.62 -8.98 12.35
CA PRO A 95 12.92 -9.04 13.03
C PRO A 95 12.82 -8.98 14.57
N ASP A 96 11.77 -8.33 15.10
CA ASP A 96 11.45 -8.24 16.52
C ASP A 96 9.92 -8.32 16.74
N LYS A 97 9.47 -8.23 17.99
CA LYS A 97 8.04 -8.24 18.35
C LYS A 97 7.42 -6.85 18.55
N ASN A 98 8.14 -5.79 18.19
CA ASN A 98 7.59 -4.44 18.27
C ASN A 98 6.49 -4.27 17.22
N VAL A 99 5.57 -3.35 17.49
CA VAL A 99 4.52 -2.97 16.53
C VAL A 99 5.15 -2.57 15.20
N LYS A 100 4.61 -3.11 14.10
CA LYS A 100 4.98 -2.78 12.73
C LYS A 100 3.83 -2.03 12.07
N THR A 101 4.14 -0.86 11.53
CA THR A 101 3.16 -0.04 10.82
C THR A 101 3.22 -0.39 9.34
N LEU A 102 2.12 -0.91 8.81
CA LEU A 102 1.96 -1.19 7.39
C LEU A 102 1.72 0.10 6.60
N SER A 103 1.89 0.04 5.27
CA SER A 103 1.53 1.15 4.39
C SER A 103 0.09 1.62 4.65
N GLY A 104 -0.13 2.92 4.58
CA GLY A 104 -1.40 3.56 4.92
C GLY A 104 -1.74 3.65 6.41
N GLY A 105 -0.96 3.05 7.31
CA GLY A 105 -1.02 3.34 8.74
C GLY A 105 -1.77 2.33 9.61
N LEU A 106 -1.92 1.09 9.15
CA LEU A 106 -2.42 0.00 9.99
C LEU A 106 -1.27 -0.57 10.83
N ASP A 107 -1.46 -0.66 12.15
CA ASP A 107 -0.45 -1.22 13.05
C ASP A 107 -0.74 -2.69 13.38
N VAL A 108 0.27 -3.53 13.17
CA VAL A 108 0.24 -4.98 13.42
C VAL A 108 1.26 -5.34 14.50
N VAL A 109 0.88 -6.26 15.38
CA VAL A 109 1.81 -6.88 16.33
C VAL A 109 2.27 -8.24 15.78
N PRO A 110 3.58 -8.44 15.49
CA PRO A 110 4.09 -9.72 15.05
C PRO A 110 3.81 -10.84 16.05
N HIS A 111 3.45 -12.03 15.56
CA HIS A 111 3.27 -13.21 16.41
C HIS A 111 4.60 -13.69 16.99
N TYR A 112 5.62 -13.69 16.14
CA TYR A 112 6.97 -14.11 16.47
C TYR A 112 8.01 -13.17 15.84
N SER A 113 9.13 -12.97 16.54
CA SER A 113 10.36 -12.58 15.87
C SER A 113 10.92 -13.74 15.04
N TYR A 114 11.79 -13.45 14.06
CA TYR A 114 12.53 -14.47 13.30
C TYR A 114 13.18 -15.51 14.21
N LYS A 115 13.89 -15.05 15.25
CA LYS A 115 14.58 -15.94 16.21
C LYS A 115 13.61 -16.82 17.01
N GLU A 116 12.44 -16.30 17.38
CA GLU A 116 11.44 -17.09 18.10
C GLU A 116 10.78 -18.13 17.21
N LEU A 117 10.51 -17.80 15.95
CA LEU A 117 9.96 -18.77 14.99
C LEU A 117 10.98 -19.87 14.70
N ASP A 118 12.24 -19.53 14.46
CA ASP A 118 13.32 -20.50 14.24
C ASP A 118 13.43 -21.45 15.44
N LYS A 119 13.34 -20.93 16.67
CA LYS A 119 13.35 -21.73 17.89
C LYS A 119 12.12 -22.62 18.02
N LEU A 120 10.93 -22.11 17.68
CA LEU A 120 9.67 -22.87 17.74
C LEU A 120 9.70 -24.05 16.76
N LEU A 121 10.17 -23.83 15.54
CA LEU A 121 10.14 -24.83 14.48
C LEU A 121 11.32 -25.80 14.55
N GLY A 122 12.51 -25.32 14.91
CA GLY A 122 13.77 -26.08 14.80
C GLY A 122 14.16 -26.44 13.36
N LYS A 123 13.50 -25.82 12.36
CA LYS A 123 13.68 -26.01 10.91
C LYS A 123 13.14 -24.79 10.17
N SER A 124 13.39 -24.72 8.86
CA SER A 124 12.75 -23.72 7.99
C SER A 124 11.23 -23.84 7.99
N PRO A 125 10.49 -22.72 7.89
CA PRO A 125 9.07 -22.76 7.58
C PRO A 125 8.85 -23.38 6.19
N ASP A 126 7.67 -23.96 5.98
CA ASP A 126 7.33 -24.61 4.70
C ASP A 126 7.06 -23.58 3.60
N ILE A 127 6.54 -22.41 3.97
CA ILE A 127 6.26 -21.30 3.06
C ILE A 127 6.73 -19.98 3.68
N ILE A 128 7.41 -19.15 2.91
CA ILE A 128 7.75 -17.77 3.25
C ILE A 128 7.03 -16.86 2.27
N VAL A 129 6.29 -15.89 2.79
CA VAL A 129 5.65 -14.84 1.99
C VAL A 129 6.39 -13.52 2.21
N VAL A 130 6.82 -12.91 1.11
CA VAL A 130 7.63 -11.68 1.06
C VAL A 130 6.78 -10.58 0.41
N PRO A 131 6.11 -9.75 1.23
CA PRO A 131 5.41 -8.56 0.73
C PRO A 131 6.37 -7.54 0.13
N TYR A 132 5.83 -6.48 -0.50
CA TYR A 132 6.67 -5.32 -0.82
C TYR A 132 7.18 -4.64 0.45
N MET A 133 8.51 -4.55 0.52
CA MET A 133 9.28 -3.99 1.61
C MET A 133 10.37 -3.11 0.98
N PRO A 134 10.11 -1.80 0.80
CA PRO A 134 11.00 -0.92 0.03
C PRO A 134 12.36 -0.74 0.70
N ILE A 135 13.45 -0.96 -0.03
CA ILE A 135 14.82 -0.89 0.51
C ILE A 135 15.30 0.58 0.58
N TYR A 136 14.66 1.39 1.44
CA TYR A 136 15.05 2.80 1.68
C TYR A 136 16.27 2.94 2.60
N ASP A 137 16.46 1.97 3.50
CA ASP A 137 17.55 1.93 4.47
C ASP A 137 18.08 0.50 4.57
N GLU A 138 19.15 0.25 3.83
CA GLU A 138 19.83 -1.05 3.73
C GLU A 138 20.01 -1.76 5.07
N LYS A 139 20.42 -1.02 6.11
CA LYS A 139 20.69 -1.61 7.44
C LYS A 139 19.43 -2.15 8.12
N LYS A 140 18.27 -1.57 7.82
CA LYS A 140 17.00 -1.96 8.46
C LYS A 140 16.34 -3.15 7.76
N TYR A 141 16.60 -3.33 6.46
CA TYR A 141 16.03 -4.44 5.66
C TYR A 141 16.97 -5.64 5.54
N GLN A 142 18.28 -5.43 5.75
CA GLN A 142 19.28 -6.51 5.73
C GLN A 142 18.90 -7.73 6.61
N PRO A 143 18.43 -7.59 7.87
CA PRO A 143 18.08 -8.75 8.69
C PRO A 143 16.97 -9.62 8.08
N THR A 144 15.99 -9.00 7.41
CA THR A 144 14.90 -9.73 6.74
C THR A 144 15.42 -10.52 5.54
N ARG A 145 16.28 -9.92 4.71
CA ARG A 145 16.87 -10.61 3.55
C ARG A 145 17.81 -11.74 3.95
N GLU A 146 18.64 -11.53 4.99
CA GLU A 146 19.50 -12.58 5.53
C GLU A 146 18.69 -13.77 6.03
N TRP A 147 17.59 -13.51 6.75
CA TRP A 147 16.70 -14.57 7.22
C TRP A 147 15.99 -15.30 6.07
N ILE A 148 15.57 -14.58 5.01
CA ILE A 148 15.04 -15.20 3.78
C ILE A 148 16.08 -16.12 3.15
N GLN A 149 17.32 -15.64 2.98
CA GLN A 149 18.42 -16.40 2.37
C GLN A 149 18.79 -17.64 3.18
N GLN A 150 18.78 -17.54 4.51
CA GLN A 150 19.01 -18.68 5.40
C GLN A 150 17.96 -19.79 5.22
N HIS A 151 16.73 -19.43 4.86
CA HIS A 151 15.61 -20.35 4.74
C HIS A 151 15.23 -20.69 3.29
N SER A 152 16.01 -20.28 2.29
CA SER A 152 15.66 -20.37 0.87
C SER A 152 15.95 -21.73 0.20
N SER A 153 16.02 -22.81 0.98
CA SER A 153 16.26 -24.16 0.43
C SER A 153 15.14 -24.58 -0.54
N SER A 154 15.41 -25.56 -1.42
CA SER A 154 14.42 -26.08 -2.36
C SER A 154 13.16 -26.70 -1.71
N LYS A 155 13.19 -26.96 -0.40
CA LYS A 155 12.05 -27.46 0.39
C LYS A 155 11.11 -26.33 0.86
N THR A 156 11.57 -25.08 0.84
CA THR A 156 10.81 -23.91 1.26
C THR A 156 10.21 -23.24 0.04
N THR A 157 8.89 -23.11 -0.02
CA THR A 157 8.25 -22.30 -1.06
C THR A 157 8.35 -20.83 -0.69
N ILE A 158 8.92 -20.00 -1.56
CA ILE A 158 8.98 -18.54 -1.36
C ILE A 158 7.98 -17.88 -2.30
N LEU A 159 6.99 -17.20 -1.75
CA LEU A 159 6.06 -16.35 -2.49
C LEU A 159 6.50 -14.88 -2.29
N SER A 160 6.71 -14.12 -3.36
CA SER A 160 6.78 -12.66 -3.28
C SER A 160 5.61 -12.01 -4.00
N ILE A 161 5.13 -10.91 -3.46
CA ILE A 161 4.04 -10.12 -4.03
C ILE A 161 4.56 -8.72 -4.38
N CYS A 162 4.07 -8.13 -5.48
CA CYS A 162 4.40 -6.78 -5.91
C CYS A 162 5.92 -6.63 -6.09
N SER A 163 6.50 -5.57 -5.53
CA SER A 163 7.95 -5.33 -5.53
C SER A 163 8.67 -6.05 -4.39
N GLY A 164 8.03 -7.00 -3.68
CA GLY A 164 8.71 -7.90 -2.75
C GLY A 164 9.78 -8.77 -3.43
N SER A 165 9.65 -8.99 -4.73
CA SER A 165 10.66 -9.64 -5.58
C SER A 165 11.99 -8.86 -5.65
N GLU A 166 12.02 -7.56 -5.36
CA GLU A 166 13.26 -6.80 -5.20
C GLU A 166 14.13 -7.38 -4.07
N ASN A 167 13.51 -7.73 -2.92
CA ASN A 167 14.23 -8.33 -1.79
C ASN A 167 14.79 -9.72 -2.15
N LEU A 168 14.11 -10.47 -3.01
CA LEU A 168 14.59 -11.76 -3.50
C LEU A 168 15.73 -11.60 -4.52
N ALA A 169 15.63 -10.61 -5.41
CA ALA A 169 16.67 -10.30 -6.39
C ALA A 169 17.96 -9.87 -5.69
N ASP A 170 17.83 -8.99 -4.71
CA ASP A 170 18.94 -8.46 -3.92
C ASP A 170 19.60 -9.54 -3.05
N ALA A 171 18.82 -10.47 -2.48
CA ALA A 171 19.34 -11.65 -1.80
C ALA A 171 20.01 -12.69 -2.73
N GLY A 172 20.07 -12.41 -4.05
CA GLY A 172 20.67 -13.26 -5.07
C GLY A 172 19.82 -14.47 -5.46
N LEU A 173 18.59 -14.56 -4.99
CA LEU A 173 17.73 -15.75 -5.16
C LEU A 173 17.09 -15.82 -6.55
N LEU A 174 17.01 -14.71 -7.27
CA LEU A 174 16.42 -14.64 -8.61
C LEU A 174 17.44 -14.71 -9.76
N LYS A 175 18.73 -14.84 -9.45
CA LYS A 175 19.79 -14.90 -10.47
C LYS A 175 19.58 -16.09 -11.43
N GLY A 176 19.47 -15.79 -12.72
CA GLY A 176 19.23 -16.76 -13.80
C GLY A 176 17.79 -17.28 -13.86
N LYS A 177 16.89 -16.81 -12.99
CA LYS A 177 15.50 -17.27 -12.91
C LYS A 177 14.55 -16.31 -13.60
N SER A 178 13.43 -16.83 -14.08
CA SER A 178 12.27 -16.04 -14.46
C SER A 178 11.53 -15.56 -13.23
N ALA A 179 11.16 -14.29 -13.25
CA ALA A 179 10.39 -13.65 -12.19
C ALA A 179 9.51 -12.55 -12.79
N THR A 180 8.55 -12.07 -12.00
CA THR A 180 7.81 -10.84 -12.28
C THR A 180 7.74 -9.98 -11.03
N THR A 181 7.30 -8.73 -11.19
CA THR A 181 7.22 -7.72 -10.13
C THR A 181 6.17 -6.69 -10.51
N HIS A 182 5.89 -5.73 -9.62
CA HIS A 182 4.90 -4.70 -9.89
C HIS A 182 5.25 -3.88 -11.16
N TRP A 183 4.25 -3.66 -12.01
CA TRP A 183 4.43 -2.99 -13.31
C TRP A 183 5.05 -1.59 -13.22
N GLN A 184 4.84 -0.87 -12.10
CA GLN A 184 5.48 0.44 -11.89
C GLN A 184 7.00 0.36 -11.73
N GLY A 185 7.50 -0.75 -11.17
CA GLY A 185 8.90 -0.98 -10.80
C GLY A 185 9.66 -1.89 -11.75
N ILE A 186 8.98 -2.70 -12.58
CA ILE A 186 9.63 -3.74 -13.41
C ILE A 186 10.74 -3.20 -14.32
N SER A 187 10.55 -2.03 -14.95
CA SER A 187 11.58 -1.42 -15.80
C SER A 187 12.85 -1.01 -15.02
N LEU A 188 12.69 -0.59 -13.76
CA LEU A 188 13.82 -0.23 -12.89
C LEU A 188 14.54 -1.49 -12.42
N LEU A 189 13.79 -2.47 -11.92
CA LEU A 189 14.34 -3.73 -11.41
C LEU A 189 15.03 -4.55 -12.49
N SER A 190 14.54 -4.52 -13.74
CA SER A 190 15.21 -5.13 -14.89
C SER A 190 16.59 -4.53 -15.17
N LYS A 191 16.80 -3.24 -14.87
CA LYS A 191 18.11 -2.59 -15.03
C LYS A 191 19.04 -2.88 -13.84
N GLN A 192 18.48 -2.93 -12.64
CA GLN A 192 19.23 -3.15 -11.41
C GLN A 192 19.66 -4.62 -11.24
N TYR A 193 18.82 -5.55 -11.68
CA TYR A 193 19.05 -6.99 -11.59
C TYR A 193 18.96 -7.65 -12.98
N PRO A 194 19.93 -7.36 -13.89
CA PRO A 194 19.88 -7.82 -15.28
C PRO A 194 20.02 -9.34 -15.43
N ASP A 195 20.54 -10.03 -14.40
CA ASP A 195 20.65 -11.49 -14.39
C ASP A 195 19.30 -12.19 -14.11
N THR A 196 18.23 -11.44 -13.80
CA THR A 196 16.87 -11.98 -13.60
C THR A 196 16.06 -11.85 -14.90
N HIS A 197 15.39 -12.92 -15.32
CA HIS A 197 14.56 -12.91 -16.53
C HIS A 197 13.15 -12.37 -16.24
N TRP A 198 13.02 -11.05 -16.11
CA TRP A 198 11.75 -10.39 -15.79
C TRP A 198 10.68 -10.58 -16.88
N LYS A 199 9.45 -10.92 -16.46
CA LYS A 199 8.27 -11.10 -17.31
C LYS A 199 7.23 -10.02 -17.03
N GLU A 200 6.84 -9.26 -18.05
CA GLU A 200 5.90 -8.14 -17.93
C GLU A 200 4.46 -8.51 -18.33
N ASP A 201 4.28 -9.61 -19.05
CA ASP A 201 3.03 -10.08 -19.67
C ASP A 201 2.31 -11.18 -18.84
N VAL A 202 2.63 -11.27 -17.55
CA VAL A 202 2.11 -12.29 -16.64
C VAL A 202 1.79 -11.71 -15.27
N ARG A 203 0.79 -12.29 -14.62
CA ARG A 203 0.37 -11.96 -13.25
C ARG A 203 1.23 -12.63 -12.19
N TYR A 204 1.74 -13.83 -12.48
CA TYR A 204 2.73 -14.49 -11.63
C TYR A 204 3.65 -15.39 -12.45
N VAL A 205 4.80 -15.71 -11.87
CA VAL A 205 5.79 -16.65 -12.39
C VAL A 205 6.14 -17.63 -11.28
N HIS A 206 6.05 -18.94 -11.58
CA HIS A 206 6.49 -20.00 -10.69
C HIS A 206 7.73 -20.67 -11.28
N GLU A 207 8.89 -20.51 -10.63
CA GLU A 207 10.14 -21.14 -11.05
C GLU A 207 10.86 -21.83 -9.89
N GLY A 208 10.90 -23.17 -9.95
CA GLY A 208 11.47 -23.99 -8.88
C GLY A 208 10.65 -23.88 -7.60
N ASN A 209 11.27 -23.39 -6.52
CA ASN A 209 10.60 -23.16 -5.24
C ASN A 209 10.17 -21.70 -5.04
N ILE A 210 10.34 -20.83 -6.05
CA ILE A 210 10.03 -19.39 -5.96
C ILE A 210 8.82 -19.07 -6.84
N LEU A 211 7.84 -18.41 -6.24
CA LEU A 211 6.66 -17.84 -6.88
C LEU A 211 6.71 -16.32 -6.72
N THR A 212 6.75 -15.58 -7.81
CA THR A 212 6.71 -14.11 -7.79
C THR A 212 5.43 -13.63 -8.48
N SER A 213 4.71 -12.69 -7.89
CA SER A 213 3.57 -12.03 -8.54
C SER A 213 3.90 -10.61 -8.97
N ALA A 214 3.09 -10.09 -9.89
CA ALA A 214 3.01 -8.66 -10.15
C ALA A 214 2.28 -7.96 -8.99
N GLY A 215 1.50 -6.92 -9.25
CA GLY A 215 0.80 -6.15 -8.22
C GLY A 215 -0.37 -6.86 -7.53
N GLN A 216 -1.21 -6.08 -6.87
CA GLN A 216 -2.14 -6.53 -5.83
C GLN A 216 -3.01 -7.72 -6.25
N THR A 217 -3.93 -7.55 -7.20
CA THR A 217 -4.82 -8.66 -7.57
C THR A 217 -4.05 -9.83 -8.21
N ALA A 218 -2.89 -9.57 -8.81
CA ALA A 218 -2.00 -10.63 -9.29
C ALA A 218 -1.38 -11.44 -8.14
N GLY A 219 -1.17 -10.81 -6.98
CA GLY A 219 -0.83 -11.45 -5.71
C GLY A 219 -1.93 -12.39 -5.21
N ILE A 220 -3.21 -12.00 -5.33
CA ILE A 220 -4.35 -12.91 -5.03
C ILE A 220 -4.27 -14.14 -5.93
N ASP A 221 -4.04 -13.97 -7.23
CA ASP A 221 -3.93 -15.09 -8.16
C ASP A 221 -2.76 -16.02 -7.79
N ALA A 222 -1.61 -15.46 -7.41
CA ALA A 222 -0.45 -16.23 -6.98
C ALA A 222 -0.73 -17.03 -5.69
N VAL A 223 -1.41 -16.44 -4.70
CA VAL A 223 -1.80 -17.13 -3.46
C VAL A 223 -2.80 -18.24 -3.75
N LEU A 224 -3.82 -17.97 -4.58
CA LEU A 224 -4.80 -18.98 -4.99
C LEU A 224 -4.16 -20.10 -5.82
N TYR A 225 -3.20 -19.77 -6.68
CA TYR A 225 -2.40 -20.76 -7.42
C TYR A 225 -1.60 -21.62 -6.45
N LEU A 226 -0.92 -21.02 -5.47
CA LEU A 226 -0.20 -21.74 -4.42
C LEU A 226 -1.12 -22.67 -3.61
N ILE A 227 -2.31 -22.20 -3.23
CA ILE A 227 -3.33 -23.03 -2.56
C ILE A 227 -3.73 -24.20 -3.46
N ALA A 228 -3.95 -23.97 -4.76
CA ALA A 228 -4.29 -25.03 -5.71
C ALA A 228 -3.16 -26.08 -5.81
N GLN A 229 -1.90 -25.65 -5.81
CA GLN A 229 -0.75 -26.55 -5.86
C GLN A 229 -0.60 -27.39 -4.57
N LYS A 230 -0.92 -26.82 -3.41
CA LYS A 230 -0.70 -27.49 -2.10
C LYS A 230 -1.91 -28.30 -1.61
N LEU A 231 -3.13 -27.83 -1.90
CA LEU A 231 -4.38 -28.35 -1.34
C LEU A 231 -5.40 -28.76 -2.43
N GLY A 232 -5.07 -28.58 -3.70
CA GLY A 232 -5.93 -28.88 -4.84
C GLY A 232 -6.84 -27.71 -5.24
N GLU A 233 -7.22 -27.70 -6.52
CA GLU A 233 -8.10 -26.69 -7.11
C GLU A 233 -9.44 -26.50 -6.36
N PRO A 234 -10.12 -27.53 -5.82
CA PRO A 234 -11.36 -27.33 -5.07
C PRO A 234 -11.20 -26.41 -3.86
N MET A 235 -10.09 -26.50 -3.11
CA MET A 235 -9.82 -25.59 -2.00
C MET A 235 -9.57 -24.17 -2.51
N SER A 236 -8.80 -24.01 -3.58
CA SER A 236 -8.54 -22.70 -4.17
C SER A 236 -9.82 -22.01 -4.66
N LYS A 237 -10.70 -22.74 -5.38
CA LYS A 237 -12.02 -22.24 -5.77
C LYS A 237 -12.91 -21.90 -4.58
N LYS A 238 -12.89 -22.71 -3.52
CA LYS A 238 -13.63 -22.41 -2.29
C LYS A 238 -13.19 -21.06 -1.70
N ILE A 239 -11.89 -20.85 -1.51
CA ILE A 239 -11.36 -19.58 -0.98
C ILE A 239 -11.69 -18.42 -1.91
N SER A 240 -11.52 -18.57 -3.22
CA SER A 240 -11.90 -17.56 -4.22
C SER A 240 -13.37 -17.15 -4.11
N ASN A 241 -14.28 -18.11 -3.90
CA ASN A 241 -15.71 -17.85 -3.75
C ASN A 241 -16.03 -17.16 -2.42
N GLU A 242 -15.37 -17.55 -1.33
CA GLU A 242 -15.55 -16.92 0.00
C GLU A 242 -15.19 -15.44 0.02
N ILE A 243 -14.27 -15.02 -0.84
CA ILE A 243 -13.84 -13.62 -0.97
C ILE A 243 -14.47 -12.90 -2.18
N SER A 244 -15.42 -13.57 -2.85
CA SER A 244 -16.10 -13.07 -4.06
C SER A 244 -15.12 -12.61 -5.15
N TYR A 245 -13.99 -13.29 -5.31
CA TYR A 245 -12.94 -12.88 -6.24
C TYR A 245 -13.38 -13.04 -7.70
N PRO A 246 -13.40 -11.96 -8.50
CA PRO A 246 -14.09 -11.97 -9.80
C PRO A 246 -13.22 -12.49 -10.95
N SER A 247 -11.97 -12.86 -10.72
CA SER A 247 -11.00 -13.11 -11.79
C SER A 247 -10.22 -14.42 -11.64
N TYR A 248 -10.85 -15.45 -11.06
CA TYR A 248 -10.22 -16.76 -10.82
C TYR A 248 -9.60 -17.41 -12.07
N HIS A 249 -10.04 -17.08 -13.28
CA HIS A 249 -9.44 -17.61 -14.51
C HIS A 249 -7.94 -17.30 -14.65
N PHE A 250 -7.45 -16.21 -14.02
CA PHE A 250 -6.01 -15.90 -13.99
C PHE A 250 -5.18 -16.84 -13.12
N VAL A 251 -5.80 -17.57 -12.17
CA VAL A 251 -5.15 -18.61 -11.36
C VAL A 251 -4.66 -19.78 -12.23
N GLN A 252 -5.31 -20.01 -13.38
CA GLN A 252 -4.94 -21.08 -14.32
C GLN A 252 -4.09 -20.55 -15.47
N ASN A 253 -4.33 -19.32 -15.90
CA ASN A 253 -3.62 -18.68 -16.99
C ASN A 253 -3.21 -17.25 -16.60
N PRO A 254 -1.96 -17.04 -16.13
CA PRO A 254 -1.53 -15.74 -15.64
C PRO A 254 -1.28 -14.70 -16.74
N LYS A 255 -1.38 -15.06 -18.03
CA LYS A 255 -1.04 -14.14 -19.13
C LYS A 255 -1.98 -12.94 -19.18
N VAL A 256 -1.38 -11.77 -19.36
CA VAL A 256 -2.10 -10.49 -19.47
C VAL A 256 -1.37 -9.52 -20.38
N GLU A 257 -2.12 -8.58 -20.93
CA GLU A 257 -1.53 -7.39 -21.54
C GLU A 257 -0.83 -6.54 -20.46
N PRO A 258 0.45 -6.17 -20.64
CA PRO A 258 1.20 -5.35 -19.70
C PRO A 258 0.54 -3.99 -19.44
N ILE A 259 0.60 -3.53 -18.19
CA ILE A 259 0.08 -2.22 -17.80
C ILE A 259 1.15 -1.16 -18.05
N GLN A 260 0.82 -0.16 -18.87
CA GLN A 260 1.71 0.97 -19.19
C GLN A 260 1.41 2.19 -18.31
N LYS A 261 2.38 3.09 -18.10
CA LYS A 261 2.13 4.39 -17.44
C LYS A 261 1.32 5.31 -18.38
N ASP A 262 0.29 5.96 -17.86
CA ASP A 262 -0.62 6.84 -18.62
C ASP A 262 -1.00 8.11 -17.82
N ILE A 263 -2.02 8.83 -18.30
CA ILE A 263 -2.51 10.05 -17.65
C ILE A 263 -2.98 9.85 -16.21
N TYR A 264 -3.47 8.66 -15.86
CA TYR A 264 -3.89 8.34 -14.49
C TYR A 264 -2.67 8.28 -13.56
N PHE A 265 -1.54 7.75 -14.05
CA PHE A 265 -0.26 7.77 -13.32
C PHE A 265 0.26 9.20 -13.11
N VAL A 266 0.12 10.09 -14.11
CA VAL A 266 0.48 11.50 -13.97
C VAL A 266 -0.39 12.19 -12.92
N THR A 267 -1.71 11.93 -12.94
CA THR A 267 -2.65 12.48 -11.94
C THR A 267 -2.25 12.09 -10.52
N PHE A 268 -1.88 10.83 -10.32
CA PHE A 268 -1.37 10.34 -9.04
C PHE A 268 -0.11 11.09 -8.58
N LEU A 269 0.89 11.26 -9.45
CA LEU A 269 2.10 12.02 -9.10
C LEU A 269 1.78 13.47 -8.74
N LEU A 270 0.84 14.09 -9.45
CA LEU A 270 0.38 15.44 -9.14
C LEU A 270 -0.35 15.49 -7.80
N ASN A 271 -1.20 14.51 -7.49
CA ASN A 271 -1.87 14.43 -6.18
C ASN A 271 -0.83 14.32 -5.06
N LEU A 272 0.15 13.42 -5.18
CA LEU A 272 1.23 13.33 -4.19
C LEU A 272 1.95 14.66 -3.99
N SER A 273 2.16 15.42 -5.06
CA SER A 273 2.95 16.65 -5.07
C SER A 273 2.17 17.90 -4.65
N PHE A 274 0.88 17.99 -4.98
CA PHE A 274 0.10 19.24 -4.93
C PHE A 274 -1.27 19.10 -4.26
N LYS A 275 -1.69 17.91 -3.81
CA LYS A 275 -2.91 17.75 -3.00
C LYS A 275 -2.59 18.00 -1.52
N TRP A 276 -2.78 19.23 -1.07
CA TRP A 276 -2.41 19.64 0.28
C TRP A 276 -3.53 19.41 1.31
N ASN A 277 -4.79 19.57 0.90
CA ASN A 277 -5.92 19.27 1.78
C ASN A 277 -6.36 17.82 1.59
N LYS A 278 -5.75 16.95 2.39
CA LYS A 278 -6.09 15.52 2.40
C LYS A 278 -7.33 15.27 3.25
N THR A 279 -8.23 14.42 2.76
CA THR A 279 -9.36 13.89 3.50
C THR A 279 -8.85 13.13 4.73
N LYS A 280 -9.38 13.39 5.93
CA LYS A 280 -9.07 12.62 7.14
C LYS A 280 -10.11 11.53 7.35
N ALA A 281 -9.72 10.28 7.07
CA ALA A 281 -10.58 9.12 7.26
C ALA A 281 -10.17 8.36 8.52
N GLY A 282 -11.11 8.12 9.43
CA GLY A 282 -10.94 7.14 10.50
C GLY A 282 -11.39 5.77 10.02
N VAL A 283 -10.72 4.71 10.47
CA VAL A 283 -11.12 3.32 10.26
C VAL A 283 -11.37 2.70 11.62
N LEU A 284 -12.60 2.24 11.84
CA LEU A 284 -12.98 1.57 13.08
C LEU A 284 -12.38 0.16 13.09
N LEU A 285 -11.55 -0.13 14.09
CA LEU A 285 -11.01 -1.45 14.35
C LEU A 285 -11.80 -2.11 15.49
N TYR A 286 -12.22 -3.36 15.26
CA TYR A 286 -13.05 -4.14 16.18
C TYR A 286 -12.71 -5.64 16.06
N ASN A 287 -13.01 -6.43 17.10
CA ASN A 287 -12.66 -7.85 17.14
C ASN A 287 -13.40 -8.66 16.06
N ASP A 288 -12.76 -9.73 15.59
CA ASP A 288 -13.27 -10.64 14.57
C ASP A 288 -13.57 -9.96 13.22
N MET A 289 -13.00 -8.78 12.98
CA MET A 289 -13.11 -8.10 11.69
C MET A 289 -12.35 -8.85 10.58
N ASP A 290 -12.85 -8.73 9.36
CA ASP A 290 -12.32 -9.41 8.18
C ASP A 290 -11.08 -8.68 7.64
N GLU A 291 -9.98 -9.41 7.46
CA GLU A 291 -8.68 -8.88 7.05
C GLU A 291 -8.68 -8.29 5.65
N ILE A 292 -9.42 -8.88 4.70
CA ILE A 292 -9.50 -8.36 3.32
C ILE A 292 -10.34 -7.09 3.31
N ALA A 293 -11.47 -7.09 4.02
CA ALA A 293 -12.30 -5.90 4.18
C ALA A 293 -11.52 -4.73 4.81
N LEU A 294 -10.64 -5.02 5.77
CA LEU A 294 -9.76 -4.03 6.39
C LEU A 294 -8.69 -3.54 5.40
N SER A 295 -7.98 -4.47 4.75
CA SER A 295 -6.94 -4.17 3.76
C SER A 295 -7.48 -3.31 2.62
N SER A 296 -8.73 -3.50 2.21
CA SER A 296 -9.33 -2.75 1.11
C SER A 296 -9.52 -1.27 1.42
N ILE A 297 -9.65 -0.88 2.69
CA ILE A 297 -9.70 0.52 3.08
C ILE A 297 -8.31 1.14 3.02
N PHE A 298 -7.34 0.55 3.70
CA PHE A 298 -5.99 1.13 3.82
C PHE A 298 -5.32 1.31 2.46
N ASP A 299 -5.36 0.27 1.62
CA ASP A 299 -4.69 0.32 0.34
C ASP A 299 -5.46 1.18 -0.69
N THR A 300 -6.79 1.30 -0.58
CA THR A 300 -7.57 2.15 -1.51
C THR A 300 -7.40 3.64 -1.22
N TYR A 301 -7.58 4.06 0.03
CA TYR A 301 -7.61 5.48 0.37
C TYR A 301 -6.21 6.06 0.57
N ALA A 302 -5.33 5.36 1.31
CA ALA A 302 -4.05 5.94 1.70
C ALA A 302 -3.04 5.99 0.54
N ALA A 303 -3.12 5.04 -0.39
CA ALA A 303 -2.15 4.90 -1.49
C ALA A 303 -2.31 5.93 -2.62
N THR A 304 -3.31 6.81 -2.57
CA THR A 304 -3.59 7.78 -3.65
C THR A 304 -3.04 9.18 -3.37
N GLY A 305 -2.52 9.42 -2.17
CA GLY A 305 -2.03 10.74 -1.75
C GLY A 305 -3.13 11.72 -1.37
N THR A 306 -4.41 11.34 -1.46
CA THR A 306 -5.55 12.24 -1.21
C THR A 306 -6.17 12.06 0.17
N THR A 307 -5.97 10.91 0.81
CA THR A 307 -6.58 10.58 2.11
C THR A 307 -5.51 10.24 3.14
N LYS A 308 -5.60 10.84 4.33
CA LYS A 308 -4.87 10.42 5.52
C LYS A 308 -5.76 9.51 6.35
N VAL A 309 -5.33 8.26 6.51
CA VAL A 309 -6.07 7.23 7.24
C VAL A 309 -5.57 7.13 8.68
N LEU A 310 -6.51 7.07 9.63
CA LEU A 310 -6.30 6.97 11.07
C LEU A 310 -7.01 5.73 11.61
N THR A 311 -6.39 5.00 12.52
CA THR A 311 -7.02 3.85 13.20
C THR A 311 -7.74 4.33 14.47
N VAL A 312 -9.00 3.93 14.63
CA VAL A 312 -9.84 4.27 15.77
C VAL A 312 -10.41 3.00 16.38
N SER A 313 -10.40 2.87 17.71
CA SER A 313 -11.12 1.81 18.42
C SER A 313 -11.64 2.30 19.76
N ASN A 314 -12.52 1.54 20.39
CA ASN A 314 -12.88 1.72 21.79
C ASN A 314 -11.97 0.90 22.75
N SER A 315 -11.17 -0.01 22.19
CA SER A 315 -10.27 -0.86 22.95
C SER A 315 -8.91 -0.20 23.15
N ASP A 316 -8.42 -0.19 24.38
CA ASP A 316 -7.03 0.13 24.73
C ASP A 316 -6.09 -1.09 24.62
N ALA A 317 -6.67 -2.27 24.39
CA ALA A 317 -5.99 -3.53 24.14
C ALA A 317 -5.93 -3.86 22.63
N PRO A 318 -4.99 -4.73 22.21
CA PRO A 318 -4.92 -5.23 20.85
C PRO A 318 -6.19 -5.95 20.43
N ILE A 319 -6.51 -5.81 19.15
CA ILE A 319 -7.69 -6.36 18.51
C ILE A 319 -7.25 -7.61 17.76
N ALA A 320 -7.98 -8.71 17.96
CA ALA A 320 -7.79 -9.92 17.18
C ALA A 320 -8.76 -9.89 16.00
N THR A 321 -8.23 -9.92 14.78
CA THR A 321 -9.04 -10.08 13.57
C THR A 321 -9.60 -11.50 13.47
N LYS A 322 -10.45 -11.74 12.48
CA LYS A 322 -11.10 -13.05 12.23
C LYS A 322 -10.13 -14.23 12.20
N ASN A 323 -8.95 -14.05 11.59
CA ASN A 323 -7.89 -15.07 11.54
C ASN A 323 -6.78 -14.81 12.58
N HIS A 324 -7.12 -14.17 13.71
CA HIS A 324 -6.27 -13.95 14.87
C HIS A 324 -4.99 -13.16 14.60
N LEU A 325 -4.98 -12.27 13.60
CA LEU A 325 -3.94 -11.25 13.49
C LEU A 325 -4.15 -10.21 14.59
N ASN A 326 -3.07 -9.83 15.27
CA ASN A 326 -3.14 -8.82 16.32
C ASN A 326 -2.88 -7.43 15.72
N ILE A 327 -3.85 -6.53 15.81
CA ILE A 327 -3.75 -5.14 15.35
C ILE A 327 -4.03 -4.14 16.47
N VAL A 328 -3.56 -2.91 16.34
CA VAL A 328 -3.78 -1.86 17.35
C VAL A 328 -4.27 -0.56 16.73
N ALA A 329 -5.14 0.15 17.45
CA ALA A 329 -5.61 1.48 17.07
C ALA A 329 -4.80 2.58 17.75
N ARG A 330 -4.49 3.66 17.04
CA ARG A 330 -3.75 4.82 17.59
C ARG A 330 -4.65 5.84 18.26
N HIS A 331 -5.94 5.83 17.93
CA HIS A 331 -6.93 6.70 18.56
C HIS A 331 -8.00 5.88 19.26
N GLN A 332 -8.40 6.36 20.43
CA GLN A 332 -9.59 5.92 21.10
C GLN A 332 -10.78 6.71 20.56
N ILE A 333 -11.99 6.13 20.55
CA ILE A 333 -13.20 6.85 20.14
C ILE A 333 -13.35 8.17 20.91
N SER A 334 -13.00 8.18 22.21
CA SER A 334 -13.11 9.35 23.08
C SER A 334 -12.11 10.47 22.78
N ASN A 335 -11.00 10.19 22.08
CA ASN A 335 -9.95 11.18 21.77
C ASN A 335 -9.62 11.27 20.28
N ALA A 336 -10.42 10.65 19.42
CA ALA A 336 -10.24 10.71 17.99
C ALA A 336 -10.34 12.18 17.52
N PRO A 337 -9.45 12.62 16.61
CA PRO A 337 -9.54 13.96 16.05
C PRO A 337 -10.81 14.12 15.23
N ARG A 338 -11.15 15.36 14.86
CA ARG A 338 -12.22 15.60 13.88
C ARG A 338 -11.86 14.93 12.55
N LEU A 339 -12.73 14.06 12.08
CA LEU A 339 -12.63 13.32 10.84
C LEU A 339 -13.56 13.92 9.78
N ASP A 340 -13.19 13.76 8.51
CA ASP A 340 -14.10 13.99 7.40
C ASP A 340 -15.04 12.78 7.26
N LYS A 341 -14.52 11.57 7.45
CA LYS A 341 -15.30 10.33 7.41
C LYS A 341 -14.84 9.30 8.43
N MET A 342 -15.77 8.53 8.98
CA MET A 342 -15.52 7.30 9.71
C MET A 342 -15.91 6.11 8.82
N ILE A 343 -15.00 5.19 8.60
CA ILE A 343 -15.20 3.99 7.79
C ILE A 343 -15.25 2.78 8.73
N ILE A 344 -16.31 1.99 8.61
CA ILE A 344 -16.53 0.78 9.37
C ILE A 344 -16.54 -0.38 8.37
N PRO A 345 -15.41 -1.08 8.16
CA PRO A 345 -15.30 -2.09 7.12
C PRO A 345 -15.78 -3.46 7.60
N GLY A 346 -16.66 -4.12 6.85
CA GLY A 346 -16.89 -5.56 6.94
C GLY A 346 -18.34 -5.94 6.70
N GLY A 347 -18.58 -7.10 6.09
CA GLY A 347 -19.93 -7.62 5.82
C GLY A 347 -20.77 -7.82 7.09
N ASN A 348 -20.11 -8.17 8.20
CA ASN A 348 -20.75 -8.38 9.51
C ASN A 348 -20.55 -7.19 10.46
N ALA A 349 -20.12 -6.03 9.99
CA ALA A 349 -19.78 -4.92 10.88
C ALA A 349 -21.00 -4.41 11.67
N LYS A 350 -22.21 -4.47 11.07
CA LYS A 350 -23.48 -4.13 11.74
C LYS A 350 -23.75 -4.93 13.01
N SER A 351 -23.24 -6.16 13.12
CA SER A 351 -23.37 -6.99 14.32
C SER A 351 -22.13 -6.94 15.20
N LEU A 352 -20.95 -7.19 14.62
CA LEU A 352 -19.69 -7.30 15.39
C LEU A 352 -19.25 -5.96 15.99
N ALA A 353 -19.48 -4.85 15.31
CA ALA A 353 -19.07 -3.52 15.76
C ALA A 353 -20.24 -2.71 16.37
N ALA A 354 -21.41 -3.31 16.60
CA ALA A 354 -22.62 -2.56 16.96
C ALA A 354 -22.45 -1.64 18.18
N ALA A 355 -21.74 -2.12 19.21
CA ALA A 355 -21.46 -1.35 20.42
C ALA A 355 -20.52 -0.16 20.14
N ASP A 356 -19.46 -0.40 19.35
CA ASP A 356 -18.48 0.63 18.99
C ASP A 356 -19.10 1.68 18.05
N VAL A 357 -19.95 1.25 17.11
CA VAL A 357 -20.70 2.15 16.22
C VAL A 357 -21.68 3.02 17.01
N LYS A 358 -22.39 2.44 17.99
CA LYS A 358 -23.24 3.21 18.89
C LYS A 358 -22.42 4.24 19.67
N LEU A 359 -21.30 3.83 20.25
CA LEU A 359 -20.42 4.75 20.98
C LEU A 359 -19.86 5.87 20.07
N TRP A 360 -19.47 5.53 18.85
CA TRP A 360 -19.05 6.51 17.84
C TRP A 360 -20.16 7.49 17.50
N SER A 361 -21.42 7.05 17.39
CA SER A 361 -22.54 7.94 17.13
C SER A 361 -22.80 8.94 18.27
N GLU A 362 -22.46 8.57 19.51
CA GLU A 362 -22.65 9.40 20.70
C GLU A 362 -21.49 10.36 20.98
N LYS A 363 -20.24 9.91 20.72
CA LYS A 363 -19.02 10.63 21.13
C LYS A 363 -18.07 10.98 20.00
N GLY A 364 -18.25 10.35 18.84
CA GLY A 364 -17.40 10.54 17.67
C GLY A 364 -17.58 11.89 17.03
N ASN A 365 -16.65 12.22 16.14
CA ASN A 365 -16.62 13.49 15.43
C ASN A 365 -16.20 13.26 13.97
N ALA A 366 -17.14 12.79 13.14
CA ALA A 366 -16.99 12.74 11.69
C ALA A 366 -18.15 13.46 11.00
N LYS A 367 -17.92 14.00 9.80
CA LYS A 367 -19.00 14.55 8.97
C LYS A 367 -19.90 13.43 8.42
N GLU A 368 -19.32 12.26 8.18
CA GLU A 368 -19.99 11.10 7.59
C GLU A 368 -19.51 9.80 8.25
N THR A 369 -20.38 8.80 8.34
CA THR A 369 -20.02 7.44 8.77
C THR A 369 -20.48 6.44 7.71
N LEU A 370 -19.55 5.62 7.21
CA LEU A 370 -19.77 4.67 6.14
C LEU A 370 -19.61 3.24 6.66
N LEU A 371 -20.61 2.39 6.41
CA LEU A 371 -20.51 0.95 6.62
C LEU A 371 -20.20 0.26 5.29
N ILE A 372 -18.92 0.16 4.98
CA ILE A 372 -18.47 -0.43 3.72
C ILE A 372 -18.55 -1.97 3.83
N HIS A 373 -19.01 -2.63 2.76
CA HIS A 373 -19.24 -4.08 2.60
C HIS A 373 -20.52 -4.61 3.27
N SER A 374 -21.06 -3.91 4.26
CA SER A 374 -22.22 -4.37 5.05
C SER A 374 -23.51 -4.52 4.25
N ASP A 375 -23.69 -3.71 3.20
CA ASP A 375 -24.90 -3.72 2.35
C ASP A 375 -24.69 -4.48 1.03
N SER A 376 -23.52 -5.08 0.83
CA SER A 376 -23.16 -5.79 -0.39
C SER A 376 -22.23 -6.98 -0.13
N PRO A 377 -22.64 -7.96 0.70
CA PRO A 377 -21.76 -9.01 1.21
C PRO A 377 -21.24 -9.99 0.14
N ASN A 378 -21.82 -9.98 -1.07
CA ASN A 378 -21.41 -10.84 -2.18
C ASN A 378 -20.53 -10.10 -3.21
N ARG A 379 -20.19 -8.83 -2.97
CA ARG A 379 -19.30 -8.07 -3.84
C ARG A 379 -17.86 -8.28 -3.41
N TYR A 380 -16.95 -8.15 -4.38
CA TYR A 380 -15.53 -8.17 -4.09
C TYR A 380 -15.14 -6.96 -3.23
N ALA A 381 -14.37 -7.20 -2.16
CA ALA A 381 -14.15 -6.24 -1.07
C ALA A 381 -13.44 -4.93 -1.47
N PHE A 382 -12.89 -4.81 -2.68
CA PHE A 382 -12.24 -3.58 -3.15
C PHE A 382 -13.15 -2.70 -4.01
N GLU A 383 -14.28 -3.23 -4.48
CA GLU A 383 -15.13 -2.49 -5.41
C GLU A 383 -15.77 -1.27 -4.74
N GLU A 384 -16.46 -1.46 -3.61
CA GLU A 384 -17.13 -0.37 -2.90
C GLU A 384 -16.18 0.74 -2.42
N PRO A 385 -15.00 0.45 -1.82
CA PRO A 385 -14.00 1.48 -1.53
C PRO A 385 -13.54 2.27 -2.76
N LEU A 386 -13.36 1.63 -3.91
CA LEU A 386 -12.92 2.28 -5.14
C LEU A 386 -14.01 3.18 -5.74
N GLU A 387 -15.27 2.76 -5.64
CA GLU A 387 -16.43 3.57 -6.05
C GLU A 387 -16.61 4.79 -5.14
N ASP A 388 -16.46 4.61 -3.82
CA ASP A 388 -16.50 5.72 -2.87
C ASP A 388 -15.32 6.69 -3.04
N LEU A 389 -14.12 6.19 -3.32
CA LEU A 389 -12.96 7.04 -3.65
C LEU A 389 -13.22 7.94 -4.86
N ALA A 390 -13.90 7.42 -5.90
CA ALA A 390 -14.28 8.22 -7.07
C ALA A 390 -15.25 9.35 -6.71
N LYS A 391 -16.22 9.08 -5.84
CA LYS A 391 -17.19 10.07 -5.34
C LYS A 391 -16.52 11.12 -4.47
N GLN A 392 -15.60 10.69 -3.60
CA GLN A 392 -14.88 11.55 -2.68
C GLN A 392 -13.92 12.50 -3.43
N GLU A 393 -13.10 11.96 -4.34
CA GLU A 393 -12.04 12.71 -5.02
C GLU A 393 -12.44 13.04 -6.46
N ASP A 394 -12.22 12.08 -7.37
CA ASP A 394 -12.46 12.20 -8.81
C ASP A 394 -12.21 10.87 -9.55
N LEU A 395 -12.63 10.83 -10.82
CA LEU A 395 -12.50 9.66 -11.71
C LEU A 395 -11.06 9.32 -12.09
N LEU A 396 -10.14 10.28 -12.25
CA LEU A 396 -8.76 9.99 -12.63
C LEU A 396 -7.99 9.36 -11.47
N THR A 397 -8.20 9.86 -10.25
CA THR A 397 -7.65 9.29 -9.01
C THR A 397 -8.15 7.86 -8.80
N ALA A 398 -9.45 7.62 -8.93
CA ALA A 398 -10.00 6.27 -8.78
C ALA A 398 -9.55 5.31 -9.90
N LYS A 399 -9.49 5.77 -11.15
CA LYS A 399 -8.95 4.97 -12.26
C LYS A 399 -7.48 4.62 -12.07
N HIS A 400 -6.69 5.53 -11.50
CA HIS A 400 -5.32 5.21 -11.10
C HIS A 400 -5.31 4.10 -10.03
N ALA A 401 -6.14 4.20 -9.00
CA ALA A 401 -6.22 3.19 -7.96
C ALA A 401 -6.60 1.81 -8.54
N VAL A 402 -7.66 1.71 -9.35
CA VAL A 402 -8.06 0.48 -10.07
C VAL A 402 -6.90 -0.13 -10.85
N LYS A 403 -6.16 0.72 -11.56
CA LYS A 403 -5.00 0.31 -12.36
C LYS A 403 -3.82 -0.15 -11.51
N ARG A 404 -3.54 0.54 -10.40
CA ARG A 404 -2.51 0.14 -9.43
C ARG A 404 -2.83 -1.25 -8.87
N PHE A 405 -4.09 -1.49 -8.47
CA PHE A 405 -4.56 -2.81 -8.03
C PHE A 405 -4.47 -3.92 -9.09
N GLU A 406 -4.27 -3.55 -10.36
CA GLU A 406 -4.40 -4.42 -11.53
C GLU A 406 -5.77 -5.09 -11.65
N TYR A 407 -6.81 -4.42 -11.16
CA TYR A 407 -8.17 -4.96 -11.20
C TYR A 407 -8.67 -4.98 -12.65
N ARG A 408 -9.06 -6.17 -13.12
CA ARG A 408 -9.39 -6.45 -14.54
C ARG A 408 -10.82 -6.96 -14.77
N ALA A 409 -11.65 -7.00 -13.73
CA ALA A 409 -13.07 -7.37 -13.86
C ALA A 409 -13.94 -6.14 -14.17
N ASN A 410 -15.19 -6.38 -14.53
CA ASN A 410 -16.14 -5.35 -14.97
C ASN A 410 -17.12 -4.92 -13.87
N GLY A 411 -16.84 -5.21 -12.59
CA GLY A 411 -17.78 -5.05 -11.47
C GLY A 411 -17.79 -3.66 -10.81
N ILE A 412 -16.93 -2.73 -11.25
CA ILE A 412 -16.76 -1.41 -10.63
C ILE A 412 -17.47 -0.32 -11.43
N HIS A 413 -18.27 0.49 -10.75
CA HIS A 413 -18.97 1.63 -11.32
C HIS A 413 -18.45 2.95 -10.73
N LEU A 414 -17.45 3.55 -11.39
CA LEU A 414 -16.84 4.80 -10.95
C LEU A 414 -17.68 6.02 -11.37
N GLU A 415 -18.16 6.77 -10.38
CA GLU A 415 -18.87 8.03 -10.57
C GLU A 415 -18.24 9.13 -9.71
N GLY A 416 -18.11 10.34 -10.25
CA GLY A 416 -17.48 11.45 -9.55
C GLY A 416 -17.08 12.59 -10.47
N LYS A 417 -16.33 13.55 -9.94
CA LYS A 417 -15.76 14.65 -10.73
C LYS A 417 -14.80 14.09 -11.78
N PRO A 418 -14.66 14.71 -12.96
CA PRO A 418 -13.83 14.15 -14.02
C PRO A 418 -12.32 14.23 -13.73
N PHE A 419 -11.85 15.13 -12.86
CA PHE A 419 -10.43 15.33 -12.52
C PHE A 419 -10.27 16.07 -11.17
N PRO A 420 -9.09 16.01 -10.51
CA PRO A 420 -8.87 16.61 -9.19
C PRO A 420 -8.69 18.14 -9.28
N LEU A 421 -9.79 18.90 -9.24
CA LEU A 421 -9.77 20.36 -9.36
C LEU A 421 -8.71 21.04 -8.49
N GLU A 422 -8.66 20.72 -7.18
CA GLU A 422 -7.71 21.31 -6.24
C GLU A 422 -6.24 21.10 -6.66
N THR A 423 -5.89 19.89 -7.10
CA THR A 423 -4.51 19.56 -7.50
C THR A 423 -4.08 20.41 -8.69
N TYR A 424 -4.95 20.55 -9.70
CA TYR A 424 -4.66 21.35 -10.89
C TYR A 424 -4.66 22.85 -10.58
N ASP A 425 -5.58 23.32 -9.73
CA ASP A 425 -5.61 24.71 -9.27
C ASP A 425 -4.34 25.08 -8.50
N ASN A 426 -3.86 24.19 -7.62
CA ASN A 426 -2.61 24.41 -6.89
C ASN A 426 -1.40 24.49 -7.83
N VAL A 427 -1.31 23.61 -8.83
CA VAL A 427 -0.24 23.68 -9.86
C VAL A 427 -0.30 25.02 -10.61
N LEU A 428 -1.49 25.46 -11.00
CA LEU A 428 -1.67 26.73 -11.72
C LEU A 428 -1.32 27.94 -10.86
N LEU A 429 -1.77 27.96 -9.60
CA LEU A 429 -1.47 29.03 -8.64
C LEU A 429 0.04 29.15 -8.37
N ILE A 430 0.73 28.02 -8.14
CA ILE A 430 2.19 28.01 -7.95
C ILE A 430 2.90 28.47 -9.22
N GLY A 431 2.40 28.04 -10.40
CA GLY A 431 2.92 28.48 -11.68
C GLY A 431 2.82 29.99 -11.89
N LEU A 432 1.66 30.58 -11.58
CA LEU A 432 1.45 32.03 -11.64
C LEU A 432 2.34 32.77 -10.62
N LEU A 433 2.47 32.24 -9.40
CA LEU A 433 3.36 32.80 -8.39
C LEU A 433 4.82 32.78 -8.82
N ALA A 434 5.29 31.69 -9.44
CA ALA A 434 6.64 31.58 -9.97
C ALA A 434 6.91 32.62 -11.08
N LEU A 435 5.94 32.85 -11.96
CA LEU A 435 6.02 33.89 -12.99
C LEU A 435 6.07 35.31 -12.40
N LEU A 436 5.25 35.58 -11.37
CA LEU A 436 5.25 36.85 -10.64
C LEU A 436 6.59 37.10 -9.94
N VAL A 437 7.10 36.12 -9.19
CA VAL A 437 8.41 36.20 -8.53
C VAL A 437 9.51 36.48 -9.55
N THR A 438 9.50 35.78 -10.68
CA THR A 438 10.47 36.01 -11.75
C THR A 438 10.37 37.42 -12.32
N PHE A 439 9.15 37.92 -12.54
CA PHE A 439 8.93 39.30 -13.01
C PHE A 439 9.55 40.32 -12.04
N PHE A 440 9.32 40.18 -10.73
CA PHE A 440 9.91 41.08 -9.73
C PHE A 440 11.44 40.98 -9.68
N ILE A 441 12.02 39.78 -9.73
CA ILE A 441 13.49 39.60 -9.79
C ILE A 441 14.08 40.33 -11.01
N VAL A 442 13.44 40.21 -12.17
CA VAL A 442 13.88 40.90 -13.40
C VAL A 442 13.75 42.42 -13.27
N GLN A 443 12.69 42.92 -12.65
CA GLN A 443 12.51 44.36 -12.42
C GLN A 443 13.52 44.92 -11.41
N LEU A 444 13.80 44.22 -10.31
CA LEU A 444 14.83 44.59 -9.34
C LEU A 444 16.23 44.61 -9.99
N LYS A 445 16.52 43.65 -10.88
CA LYS A 445 17.77 43.65 -11.64
C LYS A 445 17.86 44.83 -12.61
N LYS A 446 16.76 45.27 -13.21
CA LYS A 446 16.73 46.50 -14.03
C LYS A 446 16.93 47.75 -13.17
N ALA A 447 16.30 47.83 -12.00
CA ALA A 447 16.42 48.97 -11.09
C ALA A 447 17.83 49.12 -10.48
N SER A 448 18.53 48.01 -10.24
CA SER A 448 19.93 48.01 -9.76
C SER A 448 20.97 48.32 -10.83
N HIS A 449 20.60 48.27 -12.12
CA HIS A 449 21.42 48.82 -13.21
C HIS A 449 20.84 50.19 -13.57
N GLY A 450 21.12 51.20 -12.74
CA GLY A 450 20.80 52.60 -13.02
C GLY A 450 21.36 53.05 -14.39
N PRO A 451 20.86 54.16 -14.96
CA PRO A 451 21.27 54.61 -16.30
C PRO A 451 22.79 54.72 -16.33
N ALA A 452 23.45 53.97 -17.23
CA ALA A 452 24.86 54.19 -17.50
C ALA A 452 25.01 55.65 -17.93
N ASP A 453 25.86 56.39 -17.22
CA ASP A 453 26.21 57.77 -17.53
C ASP A 453 26.57 57.90 -19.02
N HIS A 454 25.63 58.41 -19.79
CA HIS A 454 25.95 59.14 -21.01
C HIS A 454 26.44 60.51 -20.55
N ASN A 455 27.75 60.63 -20.33
CA ASN A 455 28.56 61.81 -20.65
C ASN A 455 29.97 61.70 -20.06
N SER A 456 30.96 61.48 -20.92
CA SER A 456 32.15 62.35 -20.97
C SER A 456 33.04 61.99 -22.18
N ASN A 457 33.11 62.97 -23.09
CA ASN A 457 34.07 63.23 -24.17
C ASN A 457 34.01 62.40 -25.46
#